data_AF-A0A7S3NFZ2-F1
#
_entry.id   AF-A0A7S3NFZ2-F1
#
_cell.length_a   1.000
_cell.length_b   1.000
_cell.length_c   1.000
_cell.angle_alpha   90.00
_cell.angle_beta   90.00
_cell.angle_gamma   90.00
#
_symmetry.space_group_name_H-M   'P 1'
#
loop_
_entity.id
_entity.type
_entity.pdbx_description
1 polymer ?
#
loop_
_entity_poly.entity_id
_entity_poly.type
_entity_poly.pdbx_seq_one_letter_code
_entity_poly.pdbx_strand_id
1 'polypeptide(L)'
;HATELIEMLVTNCIVVPDLPAHLVYEKVWYPHVYKLLNPDEYEVPPIASVDASYKTPMEVVYRLAGVDGEASEARVETLQDDDDLLKDPEKKYALARAFSHQFDNKSGLSILMSDFSKIDSVKRDGYLLSKILSVLTLALKLRDNVREIVRVNGTDVLVDKLFIFLSEDANEDQQLLIDQVIASLETIVIEGSQLAIDDMDIGIDKPAQSSNSVKNVTTVLDKVVNACEQMVDACKSVHSTPSQIVAISRILPFLAGDREAEAKAAELFAPNARELA
;
A
#
# COMPACT_ATOMS: atom_id res chain seq x y z
N HIS A 1 -6.13 14.54 -38.86
CA HIS A 1 -7.18 14.49 -39.90
C HIS A 1 -7.28 13.16 -40.64
N ALA A 2 -6.29 12.24 -40.60
CA ALA A 2 -6.45 10.89 -41.20
C ALA A 2 -7.12 9.86 -40.26
N THR A 3 -7.17 10.13 -38.96
CA THR A 3 -7.77 9.25 -37.93
C THR A 3 -9.30 9.23 -37.93
N GLU A 4 -9.97 10.18 -38.59
CA GLU A 4 -11.43 10.21 -38.69
C GLU A 4 -11.98 9.29 -39.80
N LEU A 5 -11.10 8.74 -40.63
CA LEU A 5 -11.48 7.86 -41.75
C LEU A 5 -11.49 6.39 -41.38
N ILE A 6 -10.82 5.97 -40.30
CA ILE A 6 -10.68 4.57 -39.91
C ILE A 6 -11.50 4.32 -38.65
N GLU A 7 -12.44 3.37 -38.74
CA GLU A 7 -13.23 2.88 -37.62
C GLU A 7 -12.65 1.57 -37.12
N MET A 8 -12.56 1.43 -35.79
CA MET A 8 -12.23 0.19 -35.13
C MET A 8 -13.52 -0.48 -34.65
N LEU A 9 -13.71 -1.74 -35.00
CA LEU A 9 -14.87 -2.52 -34.62
C LEU A 9 -14.45 -3.68 -33.73
N VAL A 10 -15.24 -3.90 -32.68
CA VAL A 10 -15.20 -5.07 -31.82
C VAL A 10 -16.63 -5.59 -31.72
N THR A 11 -16.86 -6.86 -32.07
CA THR A 11 -18.20 -7.49 -32.05
C THR A 11 -19.28 -6.70 -32.80
N ASN A 12 -18.94 -6.15 -33.98
CA ASN A 12 -19.80 -5.26 -34.78
C ASN A 12 -20.24 -3.95 -34.07
N CYS A 13 -19.55 -3.56 -33.00
CA CYS A 13 -19.71 -2.25 -32.36
C CYS A 13 -18.52 -1.37 -32.74
N ILE A 14 -18.77 -0.11 -33.09
CA ILE A 14 -17.72 0.88 -33.35
C ILE A 14 -17.14 1.32 -32.01
N VAL A 15 -15.85 1.12 -31.78
CA VAL A 15 -15.15 1.44 -30.54
C VAL A 15 -14.17 2.58 -30.78
N VAL A 16 -14.20 3.61 -29.92
CA VAL A 16 -13.25 4.72 -30.02
C VAL A 16 -11.83 4.24 -29.70
N PRO A 17 -10.81 4.56 -30.51
CA PRO A 17 -9.43 4.06 -30.32
C PRO A 17 -8.78 4.44 -28.98
N ASP A 18 -9.22 5.53 -28.36
CA ASP A 18 -8.67 6.04 -27.11
C ASP A 18 -9.16 5.27 -25.87
N LEU A 19 -10.06 4.30 -26.03
CA LEU A 19 -10.53 3.46 -24.94
C LEU A 19 -9.47 2.42 -24.54
N PRO A 20 -9.21 2.20 -23.24
CA PRO A 20 -8.27 1.19 -22.79
C PRO A 20 -8.64 -0.22 -23.29
N ALA A 21 -7.68 -0.92 -23.89
CA ALA A 21 -7.92 -2.24 -24.50
C ALA A 21 -8.47 -3.28 -23.50
N HIS A 22 -8.07 -3.22 -22.23
CA HIS A 22 -8.58 -4.12 -21.19
C HIS A 22 -10.07 -3.88 -20.91
N LEU A 23 -10.54 -2.62 -20.89
CA LEU A 23 -11.97 -2.31 -20.72
C LEU A 23 -12.79 -2.76 -21.92
N VAL A 24 -12.28 -2.54 -23.14
CA VAL A 24 -12.94 -3.01 -24.36
C VAL A 24 -13.07 -4.55 -24.34
N TYR A 25 -12.01 -5.23 -23.91
CA TYR A 25 -12.01 -6.68 -23.74
C TYR A 25 -13.07 -7.14 -22.72
N GLU A 26 -13.07 -6.56 -21.53
CA GLU A 26 -13.94 -6.99 -20.43
C GLU A 26 -15.41 -6.60 -20.59
N LYS A 27 -15.69 -5.44 -21.19
CA LYS A 27 -17.05 -4.88 -21.28
C LYS A 27 -17.72 -5.09 -22.63
N VAL A 28 -16.97 -5.35 -23.69
CA VAL A 28 -17.51 -5.52 -25.05
C VAL A 28 -17.27 -6.95 -25.55
N TRP A 29 -16.01 -7.38 -25.62
CA TRP A 29 -15.65 -8.68 -26.20
C TRP A 29 -16.11 -9.87 -25.35
N TYR A 30 -15.73 -9.91 -24.08
CA TYR A 30 -16.02 -11.03 -23.19
C TYR A 30 -17.53 -11.28 -23.03
N PRO A 31 -18.39 -10.26 -22.79
CA PRO A 31 -19.84 -10.46 -22.71
C PRO A 31 -20.44 -11.02 -24.00
N HIS A 32 -19.90 -10.64 -25.15
CA HIS A 32 -20.34 -11.17 -26.44
C HIS A 32 -19.99 -12.66 -26.58
N VAL A 33 -18.73 -13.03 -26.31
CA VAL A 33 -18.29 -14.44 -26.36
C VAL A 33 -19.08 -15.29 -25.37
N TYR A 34 -19.32 -14.79 -24.17
CA TYR A 34 -20.10 -15.50 -23.16
C TYR A 34 -21.53 -15.78 -23.63
N LYS A 35 -22.22 -14.77 -24.17
CA LYS A 35 -23.60 -14.92 -24.67
C LYS A 35 -23.70 -15.78 -25.93
N LEU A 36 -22.66 -15.82 -26.76
CA LEU A 36 -22.62 -16.74 -27.91
C LEU A 36 -22.57 -18.21 -27.45
N LEU A 37 -21.83 -18.50 -26.38
CA LEU A 37 -21.70 -19.84 -25.83
C LEU A 37 -22.88 -20.22 -24.91
N ASN A 38 -23.48 -19.23 -24.24
CA ASN A 38 -24.58 -19.38 -23.27
C ASN A 38 -25.76 -18.46 -23.63
N PRO A 39 -26.53 -18.74 -24.69
CA PRO A 39 -27.58 -17.84 -25.18
C PRO A 39 -28.78 -17.70 -24.24
N ASP A 40 -29.03 -18.69 -23.39
CA ASP A 40 -30.16 -18.71 -22.46
C ASP A 40 -29.85 -18.04 -21.11
N GLU A 41 -28.59 -17.64 -20.87
CA GLU A 41 -28.18 -16.99 -19.63
C GLU A 41 -28.39 -15.47 -19.68
N TYR A 42 -29.04 -14.96 -18.64
CA TYR A 42 -29.37 -13.54 -18.54
C TYR A 42 -28.21 -12.69 -18.02
N GLU A 43 -27.38 -13.24 -17.14
CA GLU A 43 -26.27 -12.55 -16.47
C GLU A 43 -24.93 -13.02 -17.02
N VAL A 44 -23.99 -12.08 -17.19
CA VAL A 44 -22.60 -12.39 -17.56
C VAL A 44 -21.77 -12.39 -16.28
N PRO A 45 -21.19 -13.53 -15.87
CA PRO A 45 -20.37 -13.61 -14.68
C PRO A 45 -19.06 -12.84 -14.87
N PRO A 46 -18.39 -12.41 -13.78
CA PRO A 46 -17.07 -11.77 -13.89
C PRO A 46 -16.05 -12.66 -14.61
N ILE A 47 -15.19 -12.06 -15.44
CA ILE A 47 -14.19 -12.82 -16.22
C ILE A 47 -13.21 -13.63 -15.34
N ALA A 48 -13.02 -13.20 -14.09
CA ALA A 48 -12.18 -13.89 -13.13
C ALA A 48 -12.76 -15.24 -12.68
N SER A 49 -14.08 -15.43 -12.73
CA SER A 49 -14.75 -16.65 -12.26
C SER A 49 -15.01 -17.68 -13.34
N VAL A 50 -14.64 -17.41 -14.59
CA VAL A 50 -14.85 -18.32 -15.73
C VAL A 50 -13.57 -19.01 -16.18
N ASP A 51 -13.75 -20.20 -16.76
CA ASP A 51 -12.69 -21.03 -17.29
C ASP A 51 -11.96 -20.38 -18.48
N ALA A 52 -10.77 -20.92 -18.78
CA ALA A 52 -9.94 -20.43 -19.88
C ALA A 52 -10.61 -20.53 -21.27
N SER A 53 -11.64 -21.36 -21.43
CA SER A 53 -12.42 -21.48 -22.67
C SER A 53 -13.14 -20.19 -23.06
N TYR A 54 -13.46 -19.31 -22.09
CA TYR A 54 -14.12 -18.03 -22.33
C TYR A 54 -13.13 -16.88 -22.54
N LYS A 55 -11.82 -17.12 -22.35
CA LYS A 55 -10.73 -16.13 -22.43
C LYS A 55 -10.08 -16.16 -23.80
N THR A 56 -10.88 -15.99 -24.85
CA THR A 56 -10.41 -16.01 -26.24
C THR A 56 -9.80 -14.66 -26.63
N PRO A 57 -8.82 -14.63 -27.54
CA PRO A 57 -8.28 -13.37 -28.06
C PRO A 57 -9.37 -12.50 -28.69
N MET A 58 -9.34 -11.19 -28.43
CA MET A 58 -10.32 -10.25 -28.99
C MET A 58 -10.06 -9.99 -30.47
N GLU A 59 -11.10 -10.20 -31.28
CA GLU A 59 -11.08 -9.88 -32.69
C GLU A 59 -11.37 -8.39 -32.92
N VAL A 60 -10.48 -7.73 -33.66
CA VAL A 60 -10.57 -6.31 -33.99
C VAL A 60 -10.58 -6.15 -35.50
N VAL A 61 -11.60 -5.46 -36.02
CA VAL A 61 -11.76 -5.20 -37.45
C VAL A 61 -11.61 -3.70 -37.71
N TYR A 62 -10.75 -3.32 -38.66
CA TYR A 62 -10.62 -1.94 -39.09
C TYR A 62 -11.29 -1.74 -40.45
N ARG A 63 -12.09 -0.68 -40.60
CA ARG A 63 -12.71 -0.32 -41.88
C ARG A 63 -12.70 1.19 -42.12
N LEU A 64 -12.98 1.59 -43.36
CA LEU A 64 -13.14 3.00 -43.71
C LEU A 64 -14.57 3.47 -43.40
N ALA A 65 -14.68 4.60 -42.71
CA ALA A 65 -15.95 5.22 -42.36
C ALA A 65 -16.73 5.68 -43.62
N GLY A 66 -18.04 5.47 -43.65
CA GLY A 66 -18.94 6.07 -44.64
C GLY A 66 -18.87 5.51 -46.07
N VAL A 67 -18.17 4.38 -46.29
CA VAL A 67 -18.10 3.74 -47.61
C VAL A 67 -19.42 3.03 -47.99
N ASP A 68 -20.16 2.50 -47.01
CA ASP A 68 -21.37 1.69 -47.21
C ASP A 68 -22.70 2.33 -46.72
N GLY A 69 -22.72 3.64 -46.42
CA GLY A 69 -23.91 4.37 -45.93
C GLY A 69 -23.92 4.65 -44.42
N GLU A 70 -24.95 5.35 -43.92
CA GLU A 70 -25.05 5.83 -42.53
C GLU A 70 -24.89 4.68 -41.51
N ALA A 71 -24.01 4.88 -40.52
CA ALA A 71 -23.66 3.88 -39.53
C ALA A 71 -24.87 3.46 -38.68
N SER A 72 -25.29 2.19 -38.80
CA SER A 72 -26.38 1.59 -38.01
C SER A 72 -25.89 0.76 -36.82
N GLU A 73 -24.57 0.70 -36.63
CA GLU A 73 -23.91 -0.06 -35.56
C GLU A 73 -23.86 0.75 -34.26
N ALA A 74 -23.88 0.03 -33.14
CA ALA A 74 -23.74 0.65 -31.84
C ALA A 74 -22.33 1.24 -31.67
N ARG A 75 -22.24 2.48 -31.22
CA ARG A 75 -20.98 3.18 -30.97
C ARG A 75 -20.68 3.21 -29.47
N VAL A 76 -19.51 2.71 -29.09
CA VAL A 76 -19.00 2.69 -27.72
C VAL A 76 -17.99 3.82 -27.56
N GLU A 77 -18.44 4.93 -26.96
CA GLU A 77 -17.60 6.11 -26.74
C GLU A 77 -17.03 6.18 -25.33
N THR A 78 -17.75 5.59 -24.36
CA THR A 78 -17.34 5.56 -22.96
C THR A 78 -17.57 4.15 -22.41
N LEU A 79 -16.61 3.68 -21.62
CA LEU A 79 -16.72 2.46 -20.85
C LEU A 79 -16.52 2.83 -19.38
N GLN A 80 -17.46 2.42 -18.53
CA GLN A 80 -17.27 2.55 -17.10
C GLN A 80 -16.22 1.53 -16.67
N ASP A 81 -15.14 2.06 -16.12
CA ASP A 81 -14.20 1.28 -15.36
C ASP A 81 -14.87 1.00 -14.01
N ASP A 82 -15.39 -0.21 -13.82
CA ASP A 82 -16.00 -0.64 -12.55
C ASP A 82 -14.91 -0.94 -11.51
N ASP A 83 -13.95 -0.03 -11.40
CA ASP A 83 -12.77 -0.12 -10.56
C ASP A 83 -13.08 0.23 -9.10
N ASP A 84 -14.34 0.14 -8.70
CA ASP A 84 -14.74 0.24 -7.30
C ASP A 84 -14.09 -0.85 -6.44
N LEU A 85 -13.64 -1.95 -7.06
CA LEU A 85 -12.81 -2.98 -6.41
C LEU A 85 -11.34 -2.56 -6.20
N LEU A 86 -10.77 -1.62 -6.98
CA LEU A 86 -9.42 -1.08 -6.79
C LEU A 86 -9.35 0.14 -5.87
N LYS A 87 -10.49 0.69 -5.42
CA LYS A 87 -10.53 1.70 -4.35
C LYS A 87 -10.23 1.10 -2.98
N ASP A 88 -10.63 -0.14 -2.75
CA ASP A 88 -10.37 -0.83 -1.47
C ASP A 88 -8.92 -1.35 -1.45
N PRO A 89 -8.03 -0.79 -0.60
CA PRO A 89 -6.64 -1.24 -0.52
C PRO A 89 -6.54 -2.73 -0.15
N GLU A 90 -7.49 -3.27 0.61
CA GLU A 90 -7.50 -4.70 1.00
C GLU A 90 -7.73 -5.64 -0.19
N LYS A 91 -8.41 -5.17 -1.23
CA LYS A 91 -8.63 -5.93 -2.47
C LYS A 91 -7.53 -5.68 -3.49
N LYS A 92 -7.18 -4.40 -3.71
CA LYS A 92 -6.11 -4.01 -4.64
C LYS A 92 -4.77 -4.67 -4.34
N TYR A 93 -4.42 -4.75 -3.05
CA TYR A 93 -3.15 -5.30 -2.60
C TYR A 93 -3.28 -6.72 -2.05
N ALA A 94 -4.34 -7.47 -2.38
CA ALA A 94 -4.62 -8.79 -1.80
C ALA A 94 -3.46 -9.78 -1.92
N LEU A 95 -2.63 -9.71 -2.98
CA LEU A 95 -1.42 -10.54 -3.12
C LEU A 95 -0.40 -10.31 -2.00
N ALA A 96 -0.35 -9.10 -1.43
CA ALA A 96 0.53 -8.79 -0.32
C ALA A 96 0.16 -9.52 0.98
N ARG A 97 -1.01 -10.17 1.06
CA ARG A 97 -1.35 -11.08 2.18
C ARG A 97 -0.39 -12.25 2.30
N ALA A 98 0.30 -12.62 1.22
CA ALA A 98 1.33 -13.67 1.26
C ALA A 98 2.45 -13.35 2.26
N PHE A 99 2.72 -12.07 2.55
CA PHE A 99 3.80 -11.66 3.44
C PHE A 99 3.53 -11.92 4.93
N SER A 100 2.27 -11.93 5.36
CA SER A 100 1.89 -12.28 6.74
C SER A 100 1.68 -13.78 6.95
N HIS A 101 1.61 -14.57 5.87
CA HIS A 101 1.48 -16.02 5.96
C HIS A 101 2.67 -16.66 6.66
N GLN A 102 2.39 -17.62 7.55
CA GLN A 102 3.41 -18.30 8.35
C GLN A 102 3.94 -19.53 7.60
N PHE A 103 5.26 -19.59 7.44
CA PHE A 103 5.98 -20.76 6.97
C PHE A 103 7.03 -21.11 8.02
N ASP A 104 6.89 -22.26 8.68
CA ASP A 104 7.86 -22.75 9.67
C ASP A 104 8.18 -21.72 10.78
N ASN A 105 7.12 -21.16 11.39
CA ASN A 105 7.18 -20.10 12.41
C ASN A 105 7.82 -18.77 11.96
N LYS A 106 7.99 -18.55 10.65
CA LYS A 106 8.45 -17.29 10.08
C LYS A 106 7.44 -16.75 9.07
N SER A 107 7.21 -15.44 9.09
CA SER A 107 6.48 -14.75 8.01
C SER A 107 7.45 -14.21 6.96
N GLY A 108 6.93 -13.93 5.76
CA GLY A 108 7.66 -13.17 4.76
C GLY A 108 8.13 -11.81 5.31
N LEU A 109 7.33 -11.17 6.15
CA LEU A 109 7.70 -9.94 6.87
C LEU A 109 8.85 -10.15 7.86
N SER A 110 8.86 -11.25 8.61
CA SER A 110 9.98 -11.56 9.52
C SER A 110 11.31 -11.70 8.76
N ILE A 111 11.28 -12.38 7.61
CA ILE A 111 12.46 -12.52 6.75
C ILE A 111 12.89 -11.15 6.19
N LEU A 112 11.93 -10.37 5.68
CA LEU A 112 12.18 -9.04 5.15
C LEU A 112 12.81 -8.11 6.21
N MET A 113 12.31 -8.14 7.45
CA MET A 113 12.87 -7.38 8.57
C MET A 113 14.26 -7.88 8.98
N SER A 114 14.52 -9.19 8.90
CA SER A 114 15.86 -9.75 9.15
C SER A 114 16.87 -9.32 8.09
N ASP A 115 16.45 -9.13 6.84
CA ASP A 115 17.34 -8.62 5.80
C ASP A 115 17.54 -7.11 5.92
N PHE A 116 16.48 -6.38 6.26
CA PHE A 116 16.56 -4.95 6.58
C PHE A 116 17.49 -4.69 7.77
N SER A 117 17.47 -5.53 8.82
CA SER A 117 18.32 -5.38 9.99
C SER A 117 19.82 -5.55 9.71
N LYS A 118 20.20 -6.08 8.54
CA LYS A 118 21.60 -6.22 8.12
C LYS A 118 22.12 -5.02 7.32
N ILE A 119 21.24 -4.06 7.00
CA ILE A 119 21.60 -2.84 6.27
C ILE A 119 22.24 -1.88 7.25
N ASP A 120 23.51 -1.57 7.05
CA ASP A 120 24.27 -0.72 7.97
C ASP A 120 24.62 0.64 7.37
N SER A 121 24.42 0.82 6.06
CA SER A 121 24.69 2.09 5.39
C SER A 121 23.79 2.33 4.19
N VAL A 122 23.14 3.50 4.15
CA VAL A 122 22.32 3.92 3.00
C VAL A 122 23.19 4.13 1.77
N LYS A 123 24.44 4.56 1.98
CA LYS A 123 25.42 4.78 0.89
C LYS A 123 25.82 3.48 0.20
N ARG A 124 26.16 2.45 0.99
CA ARG A 124 26.66 1.17 0.47
C ARG A 124 25.52 0.28 -0.03
N ASP A 125 24.44 0.22 0.74
CA ASP A 125 23.40 -0.78 0.59
C ASP A 125 22.11 -0.16 -0.01
N GLY A 126 22.16 1.08 -0.51
CA GLY A 126 21.01 1.85 -0.97
C GLY A 126 20.14 1.18 -2.04
N TYR A 127 20.75 0.41 -2.95
CA TYR A 127 19.98 -0.36 -3.94
C TYR A 127 19.10 -1.43 -3.28
N LEU A 128 19.66 -2.20 -2.35
CA LEU A 128 18.93 -3.24 -1.62
C LEU A 128 17.87 -2.61 -0.71
N LEU A 129 18.23 -1.53 -0.01
CA LEU A 129 17.31 -0.76 0.82
C LEU A 129 16.10 -0.29 0.01
N SER A 130 16.32 0.30 -1.16
CA SER A 130 15.24 0.74 -2.06
C SER A 130 14.29 -0.40 -2.43
N LYS A 131 14.81 -1.60 -2.73
CA LYS A 131 13.96 -2.76 -3.06
C LYS A 131 13.17 -3.26 -1.86
N ILE A 132 13.81 -3.34 -0.69
CA ILE A 132 13.13 -3.74 0.54
C ILE A 132 12.03 -2.74 0.91
N LEU A 133 12.32 -1.43 0.86
CA LEU A 133 11.33 -0.38 1.14
C LEU A 133 10.18 -0.37 0.13
N SER A 134 10.44 -0.68 -1.14
CA SER A 134 9.38 -0.82 -2.15
C SER A 134 8.42 -1.96 -1.80
N VAL A 135 8.95 -3.12 -1.39
CA VAL A 135 8.13 -4.27 -0.97
C VAL A 135 7.40 -3.96 0.33
N LEU A 136 8.09 -3.33 1.29
CA LEU A 136 7.53 -2.94 2.58
C LEU A 136 6.35 -1.97 2.40
N THR A 137 6.50 -0.96 1.53
CA THR A 137 5.46 0.02 1.20
C THR A 137 4.19 -0.64 0.66
N LEU A 138 4.34 -1.68 -0.17
CA LEU A 138 3.22 -2.46 -0.68
C LEU A 138 2.61 -3.34 0.41
N ALA A 139 3.43 -3.98 1.25
CA ALA A 139 2.97 -4.84 2.32
C ALA A 139 2.15 -4.06 3.36
N LEU A 140 2.58 -2.85 3.71
CA LEU A 140 1.93 -1.96 4.66
C LEU A 140 0.57 -1.41 4.20
N LYS A 141 0.14 -1.67 2.95
CA LYS A 141 -1.21 -1.33 2.48
C LYS A 141 -2.31 -2.21 3.07
N LEU A 142 -1.93 -3.32 3.73
CA LEU A 142 -2.85 -4.25 4.36
C LEU A 142 -2.71 -4.22 5.88
N ARG A 143 -3.84 -4.17 6.59
CA ARG A 143 -3.85 -4.06 8.06
C ARG A 143 -3.28 -5.31 8.74
N ASP A 144 -3.52 -6.49 8.18
CA ASP A 144 -2.98 -7.75 8.70
C ASP A 144 -1.45 -7.79 8.65
N ASN A 145 -0.86 -7.17 7.61
CA ASN A 145 0.59 -7.08 7.49
C ASN A 145 1.18 -6.09 8.50
N VAL A 146 0.51 -4.97 8.77
CA VAL A 146 0.91 -4.04 9.86
C VAL A 146 0.95 -4.78 11.20
N ARG A 147 -0.12 -5.53 11.52
CA ARG A 147 -0.19 -6.34 12.74
C ARG A 147 0.97 -7.34 12.82
N GLU A 148 1.30 -8.00 11.71
CA GLU A 148 2.41 -8.94 11.64
C GLU A 148 3.77 -8.25 11.86
N ILE A 149 4.02 -7.09 11.26
CA ILE A 149 5.27 -6.33 11.45
C ILE A 149 5.50 -6.03 12.93
N VAL A 150 4.46 -5.57 13.61
CA VAL A 150 4.58 -5.25 15.03
C VAL A 150 4.74 -6.53 15.87
N ARG A 151 4.12 -7.63 15.47
CA ARG A 151 4.30 -8.93 16.12
C ARG A 151 5.76 -9.41 16.05
N VAL A 152 6.43 -9.20 14.92
CA VAL A 152 7.84 -9.60 14.70
C VAL A 152 8.87 -8.57 15.16
N ASN A 153 8.47 -7.55 15.93
CA ASN A 153 9.32 -6.44 16.38
C ASN A 153 9.95 -5.64 15.22
N GLY A 154 9.29 -5.56 14.06
CA GLY A 154 9.81 -4.81 12.92
C GLY A 154 9.91 -3.30 13.19
N THR A 155 9.07 -2.76 14.08
CA THR A 155 9.12 -1.35 14.48
C THR A 155 10.45 -0.98 15.15
N ASP A 156 10.93 -1.82 16.08
CA ASP A 156 12.20 -1.60 16.77
C ASP A 156 13.36 -1.60 15.77
N VAL A 157 13.34 -2.57 14.84
CA VAL A 157 14.36 -2.67 13.78
C VAL A 157 14.35 -1.44 12.85
N LEU A 158 13.16 -0.94 12.48
CA LEU A 158 13.02 0.25 11.64
C LEU A 158 13.58 1.50 12.34
N VAL A 159 13.30 1.66 13.64
CA VAL A 159 13.83 2.75 14.46
C VAL A 159 15.34 2.68 14.60
N ASP A 160 15.89 1.52 14.95
CA ASP A 160 17.33 1.31 15.10
C ASP A 160 18.08 1.67 13.82
N LYS A 161 17.57 1.23 12.67
CA LYS A 161 18.18 1.55 11.37
C LYS A 161 17.98 3.00 10.97
N LEU A 162 16.84 3.60 11.27
CA LEU A 162 16.60 5.02 11.02
C LEU A 162 17.67 5.88 11.69
N PHE A 163 18.10 5.54 12.92
CA PHE A 163 19.17 6.26 13.60
C PHE A 163 20.53 6.13 12.93
N ILE A 164 20.87 4.92 12.50
CA ILE A 164 22.10 4.68 11.76
C ILE A 164 22.10 5.54 10.49
N PHE A 165 20.97 5.54 9.76
CA PHE A 165 20.84 6.27 8.50
C PHE A 165 20.84 7.79 8.68
N LEU A 166 20.19 8.31 9.71
CA LEU A 166 20.18 9.75 10.04
C LEU A 166 21.54 10.28 10.51
N SER A 167 22.44 9.39 10.92
CA SER A 167 23.81 9.73 11.30
C SER A 167 24.75 9.80 10.09
N GLU A 168 24.32 9.32 8.93
CA GLU A 168 25.08 9.40 7.68
C GLU A 168 24.86 10.75 6.99
N ASP A 169 25.93 11.30 6.40
CA ASP A 169 25.85 12.45 5.51
C ASP A 169 25.22 12.03 4.16
N ALA A 170 23.90 12.00 4.11
CA ALA A 170 23.12 11.47 3.00
C ALA A 170 22.88 12.51 1.88
N ASN A 171 23.05 12.09 0.63
CA ASN A 171 22.66 12.86 -0.56
C ASN A 171 21.12 12.87 -0.76
N GLU A 172 20.62 13.59 -1.75
CA GLU A 172 19.18 13.72 -2.02
C GLU A 172 18.48 12.36 -2.24
N ASP A 173 19.07 11.47 -3.03
CA ASP A 173 18.51 10.12 -3.28
C ASP A 173 18.48 9.26 -2.00
N GLN A 174 19.49 9.40 -1.14
CA GLN A 174 19.59 8.69 0.14
C GLN A 174 18.61 9.26 1.16
N GLN A 175 18.38 10.57 1.16
CA GLN A 175 17.35 11.21 1.98
C GLN A 175 15.96 10.71 1.61
N LEU A 176 15.67 10.51 0.31
CA LEU A 176 14.42 9.88 -0.15
C LEU A 176 14.21 8.48 0.44
N LEU A 177 15.27 7.69 0.60
CA LEU A 177 15.18 6.37 1.24
C LEU A 177 14.95 6.48 2.75
N ILE A 178 15.57 7.45 3.40
CA ILE A 178 15.34 7.75 4.83
C ILE A 178 13.90 8.20 5.06
N ASP A 179 13.38 9.09 4.22
CA ASP A 179 11.99 9.53 4.25
C ASP A 179 11.01 8.36 4.05
N GLN A 180 11.35 7.39 3.20
CA GLN A 180 10.55 6.17 3.04
C GLN A 180 10.54 5.28 4.29
N VAL A 181 11.64 5.21 5.05
CA VAL A 181 11.67 4.52 6.35
C VAL A 181 10.75 5.23 7.34
N ILE A 182 10.80 6.57 7.40
CA ILE A 182 9.93 7.38 8.26
C ILE A 182 8.46 7.19 7.88
N ALA A 183 8.12 7.26 6.59
CA ALA A 183 6.75 7.04 6.11
C ALA A 183 6.23 5.62 6.42
N SER A 184 7.12 4.63 6.40
CA SER A 184 6.78 3.25 6.79
C SER A 184 6.45 3.18 8.29
N LEU A 185 7.26 3.83 9.14
CA LEU A 185 7.00 3.95 10.58
C LEU A 185 5.68 4.68 10.85
N GLU A 186 5.43 5.83 10.20
CA GLU A 186 4.16 6.56 10.31
C GLU A 186 2.96 5.68 9.97
N THR A 187 3.04 4.93 8.87
CA THR A 187 1.96 4.01 8.46
C THR A 187 1.70 2.95 9.52
N ILE A 188 2.75 2.35 10.07
CA ILE A 188 2.64 1.34 11.14
C ILE A 188 1.99 1.94 12.39
N VAL A 189 2.36 3.17 12.74
CA VAL A 189 1.84 3.87 13.92
C VAL A 189 0.36 4.22 13.76
N ILE A 190 -0.02 4.78 12.61
CA ILE A 190 -1.41 5.17 12.30
C ILE A 190 -2.31 3.94 12.29
N GLU A 191 -1.95 2.93 11.50
CA GLU A 191 -2.74 1.71 11.36
C GLU A 191 -2.73 0.90 12.66
N GLY A 192 -1.60 0.85 13.37
CA GLY A 192 -1.49 0.22 14.68
C GLY A 192 -2.40 0.85 15.73
N SER A 193 -2.52 2.18 15.72
CA SER A 193 -3.43 2.92 16.61
C SER A 193 -4.90 2.70 16.25
N GLN A 194 -5.23 2.71 14.95
CA GLN A 194 -6.60 2.45 14.48
C GLN A 194 -7.06 1.03 14.80
N LEU A 195 -6.17 0.04 14.65
CA LEU A 195 -6.43 -1.34 15.07
C LEU A 195 -6.76 -1.45 16.56
N ALA A 196 -6.23 -0.54 17.39
CA ALA A 196 -6.53 -0.51 18.81
C ALA A 196 -7.90 0.08 19.15
N ILE A 197 -8.32 1.07 18.39
CA ILE A 197 -9.64 1.70 18.53
C ILE A 197 -10.72 0.74 18.05
N ASP A 198 -10.52 0.10 16.89
CA ASP A 198 -11.48 -0.84 16.30
C ASP A 198 -11.77 -2.03 17.23
N ASP A 199 -10.76 -2.56 17.92
CA ASP A 199 -10.93 -3.68 18.87
C ASP A 199 -11.60 -3.26 20.20
N MET A 200 -11.55 -1.97 20.59
CA MET A 200 -12.28 -1.45 21.76
C MET A 200 -13.77 -1.26 21.48
N ASP A 201 -14.15 -0.88 20.26
CA ASP A 201 -15.55 -0.65 19.86
C ASP A 201 -16.33 -1.98 19.67
N ILE A 202 -15.63 -3.10 19.41
CA ILE A 202 -16.21 -4.46 19.33
C ILE A 202 -16.50 -5.05 20.74
N GLY A 203 -16.21 -4.31 21.82
CA GLY A 203 -16.40 -4.72 23.22
C GLY A 203 -17.84 -4.89 23.71
N ILE A 204 -18.86 -4.70 22.87
CA ILE A 204 -20.26 -4.97 23.19
C ILE A 204 -20.69 -6.28 22.47
N ASP A 205 -20.77 -7.37 23.24
CA ASP A 205 -21.48 -8.64 22.93
C ASP A 205 -20.82 -9.76 22.07
N LYS A 206 -19.60 -10.24 22.38
CA LYS A 206 -19.24 -11.66 22.08
C LYS A 206 -18.40 -12.35 23.18
N PRO A 207 -18.80 -13.54 23.68
CA PRO A 207 -18.05 -14.25 24.71
C PRO A 207 -16.89 -15.08 24.13
N ALA A 208 -15.73 -14.98 24.79
CA ALA A 208 -14.77 -16.05 25.03
C ALA A 208 -13.97 -16.70 23.87
N GLN A 209 -13.58 -15.94 22.83
CA GLN A 209 -12.38 -16.23 22.03
C GLN A 209 -11.42 -15.02 21.82
N SER A 210 -11.74 -13.87 22.42
CA SER A 210 -11.07 -12.57 22.19
C SER A 210 -9.82 -12.29 23.02
N SER A 211 -9.37 -13.22 23.88
CA SER A 211 -8.26 -12.96 24.82
C SER A 211 -6.88 -12.80 24.17
N ASN A 212 -6.73 -13.17 22.89
CA ASN A 212 -5.46 -13.04 22.15
C ASN A 212 -5.42 -11.79 21.27
N SER A 213 -6.55 -11.29 20.76
CA SER A 213 -6.57 -10.12 19.86
C SER A 213 -6.30 -8.83 20.63
N VAL A 214 -6.96 -8.65 21.79
CA VAL A 214 -6.76 -7.48 22.67
C VAL A 214 -5.33 -7.41 23.20
N LYS A 215 -4.72 -8.56 23.54
CA LYS A 215 -3.31 -8.62 23.97
C LYS A 215 -2.34 -8.25 22.86
N ASN A 216 -2.61 -8.70 21.63
CA ASN A 216 -1.76 -8.38 20.48
C ASN A 216 -1.77 -6.88 20.18
N VAL A 217 -2.94 -6.24 20.33
CA VAL A 217 -3.14 -4.80 20.11
C VAL A 217 -2.50 -3.92 21.20
N THR A 218 -2.67 -4.25 22.48
CA THR A 218 -1.97 -3.51 23.55
C THR A 218 -0.46 -3.68 23.42
N THR A 219 0.00 -4.90 23.08
CA THR A 219 1.42 -5.16 22.76
C THR A 219 1.88 -4.37 21.54
N VAL A 220 1.00 -4.09 20.58
CA VAL A 220 1.32 -3.29 19.39
C VAL A 220 1.55 -1.84 19.77
N LEU A 221 0.63 -1.24 20.52
CA LEU A 221 0.77 0.11 21.04
C LEU A 221 2.00 0.24 21.95
N ASP A 222 2.19 -0.69 22.89
CA ASP A 222 3.34 -0.68 23.80
C ASP A 222 4.67 -0.72 23.04
N LYS A 223 4.77 -1.53 21.98
CA LYS A 223 5.97 -1.59 21.11
C LYS A 223 6.15 -0.32 20.30
N VAL A 224 5.08 0.27 19.78
CA VAL A 224 5.14 1.53 19.03
C VAL A 224 5.55 2.69 19.94
N VAL A 225 4.97 2.77 21.14
CA VAL A 225 5.33 3.77 22.16
C VAL A 225 6.80 3.58 22.58
N ASN A 226 7.22 2.35 22.90
CA ASN A 226 8.62 2.07 23.23
C ASN A 226 9.59 2.46 22.11
N ALA A 227 9.26 2.19 20.85
CA ALA A 227 10.08 2.56 19.71
C ALA A 227 10.19 4.10 19.58
N CYS A 228 9.09 4.81 19.83
CA CYS A 228 9.08 6.27 19.83
C CYS A 228 9.83 6.87 21.04
N GLU A 229 9.76 6.26 22.22
CA GLU A 229 10.55 6.64 23.39
C GLU A 229 12.04 6.43 23.16
N GLN A 230 12.43 5.28 22.60
CA GLN A 230 13.80 5.01 22.18
C GLN A 230 14.28 6.05 21.17
N MET A 231 13.39 6.52 20.28
CA MET A 231 13.74 7.61 19.38
C MET A 231 14.04 8.93 20.10
N VAL A 232 13.19 9.31 21.05
CA VAL A 232 13.35 10.54 21.84
C VAL A 232 14.60 10.47 22.73
N ASP A 233 14.87 9.31 23.35
CA ASP A 233 16.03 9.11 24.21
C ASP A 233 17.36 9.08 23.44
N ALA A 234 17.40 8.44 22.26
CA ALA A 234 18.57 8.46 21.41
C ALA A 234 18.96 9.90 21.00
N CYS A 235 17.96 10.75 20.71
CA CYS A 235 18.18 12.16 20.36
C CYS A 235 18.63 13.06 21.52
N LYS A 236 18.52 12.61 22.79
CA LYS A 236 19.12 13.32 23.94
C LYS A 236 20.65 13.21 23.98
N SER A 237 21.21 12.17 23.37
CA SER A 237 22.64 11.84 23.50
C SER A 237 23.54 12.43 22.40
N VAL A 238 22.95 12.98 21.34
CA VAL A 238 23.66 13.51 20.17
C VAL A 238 23.09 14.88 19.83
N HIS A 239 23.94 15.84 19.48
CA HIS A 239 23.54 17.13 18.90
C HIS A 239 22.47 16.91 17.81
N SER A 240 21.21 17.23 18.11
CA SER A 240 20.08 16.82 17.26
C SER A 240 20.23 17.46 15.87
N THR A 241 20.37 16.62 14.84
CA THR A 241 20.44 17.12 13.46
C THR A 241 19.05 17.56 12.99
N PRO A 242 18.92 18.54 12.08
CA PRO A 242 17.62 18.95 11.55
C PRO A 242 16.77 17.79 11.02
N SER A 243 17.40 16.78 10.40
CA SER A 243 16.71 15.58 9.93
C SER A 243 16.17 14.70 11.06
N GLN A 244 16.88 14.58 12.18
CA GLN A 244 16.38 13.89 13.38
C GLN A 244 15.20 14.64 14.01
N ILE A 245 15.24 15.97 14.02
CA ILE A 245 14.14 16.82 14.49
C ILE A 245 12.90 16.64 13.60
N VAL A 246 13.08 16.58 12.27
CA VAL A 246 11.97 16.34 11.32
C VAL A 246 11.39 14.93 11.51
N ALA A 247 12.24 13.90 11.59
CA ALA A 247 11.79 12.53 11.81
C ALA A 247 10.98 12.39 13.11
N ILE A 248 11.48 12.96 14.21
CA ILE A 248 10.76 12.94 15.49
C ILE A 248 9.50 13.77 15.40
N SER A 249 9.52 15.00 14.88
CA SER A 249 8.31 15.86 14.83
C SER A 249 7.17 15.26 14.00
N ARG A 250 7.46 14.40 13.03
CA ARG A 250 6.44 13.63 12.31
C ARG A 250 5.86 12.47 13.12
N ILE A 251 6.64 11.86 14.01
CA ILE A 251 6.22 10.70 14.82
C ILE A 251 5.64 11.13 16.20
N LEU A 252 6.04 12.29 16.72
CA LEU A 252 5.68 12.84 18.03
C LEU A 252 4.17 13.07 18.26
N PRO A 253 3.36 13.49 17.26
CA PRO A 253 1.90 13.57 17.42
C PRO A 253 1.26 12.25 17.83
N PHE A 254 1.92 11.13 17.56
CA PHE A 254 1.44 9.80 17.90
C PHE A 254 1.93 9.30 19.27
N LEU A 255 2.93 9.95 19.84
CA LEU A 255 3.30 9.83 21.26
C LEU A 255 2.34 10.59 22.19
N ALA A 256 1.57 11.54 21.66
CA ALA A 256 0.71 12.45 22.43
C ALA A 256 -0.46 11.79 23.20
N GLY A 257 -0.59 10.46 23.13
CA GLY A 257 -1.38 9.68 24.08
C GLY A 257 -0.73 9.58 25.47
N ASP A 258 0.59 9.79 25.55
CA ASP A 258 1.39 9.80 26.77
C ASP A 258 1.96 11.20 27.03
N ARG A 259 1.32 11.94 27.95
CA ARG A 259 1.72 13.30 28.35
C ARG A 259 3.16 13.38 28.84
N GLU A 260 3.74 12.27 29.31
CA GLU A 260 5.12 12.25 29.81
C GLU A 260 6.13 12.23 28.65
N ALA A 261 5.84 11.53 27.56
CA ALA A 261 6.65 11.52 26.35
C ALA A 261 6.56 12.87 25.59
N GLU A 262 5.37 13.48 25.54
CA GLU A 262 5.15 14.81 24.96
C GLU A 262 5.94 15.89 25.71
N ALA A 263 5.92 15.87 27.06
CA ALA A 263 6.68 16.81 27.88
C ALA A 263 8.20 16.66 27.70
N LYS A 264 8.72 15.42 27.68
CA LYS A 264 10.15 15.13 27.44
C LYS A 264 10.60 15.55 26.05
N ALA A 265 9.76 15.39 25.04
CA ALA A 265 10.06 15.81 23.68
C ALA A 265 10.01 17.35 23.55
N ALA A 266 9.00 18.01 24.14
CA ALA A 266 8.90 19.47 24.16
C ALA A 266 10.08 20.16 24.87
N GLU A 267 10.57 19.59 25.98
CA GLU A 267 11.79 20.05 26.65
C GLU A 267 13.05 19.90 25.79
N LEU A 268 13.11 18.86 24.94
CA LEU A 268 14.24 18.61 24.04
C LEU A 268 14.32 19.62 22.88
N PHE A 269 13.18 20.10 22.40
CA PHE A 269 13.10 21.04 21.27
C PHE A 269 13.12 22.51 21.67
N ALA A 270 12.94 22.84 22.96
CA ALA A 270 12.99 24.21 23.45
C ALA A 270 14.30 24.98 23.13
N PRO A 271 15.49 24.35 23.10
CA PRO A 271 16.74 25.04 22.72
C PRO A 271 16.87 25.22 21.19
N ASN A 272 16.47 24.24 20.38
CA ASN A 272 16.70 24.23 18.93
C ASN A 272 15.61 24.96 18.13
N ALA A 273 14.43 25.21 18.71
CA ALA A 273 13.38 26.03 18.09
C ALA A 273 13.79 27.52 17.94
N ARG A 274 14.80 27.98 18.67
CA ARG A 274 15.36 29.34 18.52
C ARG A 274 16.32 29.50 17.34
N GLU A 275 16.88 28.41 16.80
CA GLU A 275 17.78 28.45 15.65
C GLU A 275 17.07 28.21 14.30
N LEU A 276 15.78 27.85 14.33
CA LEU A 276 14.94 27.59 13.14
C LEU A 276 13.95 28.74 12.82
N ALA A 277 14.10 29.90 13.47
CA ALA A 277 13.38 31.15 13.15
C ALA A 277 14.34 32.18 12.53
#